data_AF-A0A1V6BYM2-F1
#
_entry.id   AF-A0A1V6BYM2-F1
#
_cell.length_a   1.000
_cell.length_b   1.000
_cell.length_c   1.000
_cell.angle_alpha   90.00
_cell.angle_beta   90.00
_cell.angle_gamma   90.00
#
_symmetry.space_group_name_H-M   'P 1'
#
loop_
_entity.id
_entity.type
_entity.pdbx_description
1 polymer ?
#
loop_
_entity_poly.entity_id
_entity_poly.type
_entity_poly.pdbx_seq_one_letter_code
_entity_poly.pdbx_strand_id
1 'polypeptide(L)'
;MLTEREDNLEVVRLSTEYYKRGRNFYYSRVISPLTKLSKGWGPFEDEVSNVGVREAMESLINLSECADGIYKVVTCNESQDWETGIVDDYDLMLVEYVDQT
;
A
#
# COMPACT_ATOMS: atom_id res chain seq x y z
N MET A 1 9.19 2.57 14.42
CA MET A 1 9.73 1.20 14.58
C MET A 1 8.86 0.36 13.64
N LEU A 2 9.42 -0.26 12.60
CA LEU A 2 8.63 -1.07 11.68
C LEU A 2 8.31 -2.38 12.40
N THR A 3 7.05 -2.59 12.78
CA THR A 3 6.66 -3.80 13.50
C THR A 3 6.48 -4.93 12.48
N GLU A 4 7.59 -5.48 12.01
CA GLU A 4 7.58 -6.67 11.17
C GLU A 4 7.03 -7.84 12.00
N ARG A 5 5.79 -8.25 11.74
CA ARG A 5 5.48 -9.68 11.83
C ARG A 5 6.35 -10.32 10.74
N GLU A 6 7.55 -10.80 11.10
CA GLU A 6 8.69 -11.20 10.24
C GLU A 6 8.36 -12.10 9.01
N ASP A 7 7.13 -12.57 8.87
CA ASP A 7 6.66 -13.41 7.76
C ASP A 7 5.66 -12.75 6.80
N ASN A 8 5.21 -11.52 7.07
CA ASN A 8 4.21 -10.82 6.27
C ASN A 8 4.87 -9.87 5.27
N LEU A 9 4.51 -9.99 4.01
CA LEU A 9 5.01 -9.19 2.90
C LEU A 9 3.88 -9.04 1.89
N GLU A 10 3.48 -7.80 1.62
CA GLU A 10 2.61 -7.51 0.50
C GLU A 10 3.39 -6.78 -0.58
N VAL A 11 3.44 -7.38 -1.77
CA VAL A 11 4.07 -6.80 -2.94
C VAL A 11 2.98 -6.38 -3.92
N VAL A 12 3.06 -5.13 -4.39
CA VAL A 12 2.13 -4.56 -5.36
C VAL A 12 2.87 -3.98 -6.55
N ARG A 13 2.23 -4.01 -7.71
CA ARG A 13 2.64 -3.19 -8.86
C ARG A 13 1.82 -1.90 -8.87
N LEU A 14 2.52 -0.78 -8.93
CA LEU A 14 1.95 0.53 -9.19
C LEU A 14 2.11 0.84 -10.66
N SER A 15 1.00 1.17 -11.33
CA SER A 15 1.00 1.54 -12.75
C SER A 15 0.08 2.72 -12.99
N THR A 16 0.43 3.54 -13.98
CA THR A 16 -0.39 4.65 -14.44
C THR A 16 -1.02 4.30 -15.79
N GLU A 17 -2.36 4.35 -15.85
CA GLU A 17 -3.11 4.14 -17.08
C GLU A 17 -3.59 5.47 -17.64
N TYR A 18 -3.45 5.65 -18.96
CA TYR A 18 -3.97 6.80 -19.69
C TYR A 18 -4.96 6.32 -20.72
N TYR A 19 -6.14 6.93 -20.74
CA TYR A 19 -7.15 6.57 -21.73
C TYR A 19 -8.00 7.77 -22.14
N LYS A 20 -8.52 7.69 -23.37
CA LYS A 20 -9.38 8.71 -23.96
C LYS A 20 -10.78 8.12 -24.12
N ARG A 21 -11.79 8.86 -23.65
CA ARG A 21 -13.20 8.52 -23.87
C ARG A 21 -13.90 9.72 -24.48
N GLY A 22 -14.26 9.62 -25.76
CA GLY A 22 -14.81 10.75 -26.51
C GLY A 22 -13.82 11.91 -26.59
N ARG A 23 -14.19 13.07 -26.02
CA ARG A 23 -13.34 14.28 -25.94
C ARG A 23 -12.54 14.38 -24.64
N ASN A 24 -12.79 13.49 -23.69
CA ASN A 24 -12.18 13.53 -22.37
C ASN A 24 -10.92 12.65 -22.33
N PHE A 25 -9.93 13.13 -21.58
CA PHE A 25 -8.68 12.42 -21.28
C PHE A 25 -8.67 12.07 -19.79
N TYR A 26 -8.30 10.85 -19.47
CA TYR A 26 -8.28 10.33 -18.12
C TYR A 26 -6.88 9.81 -17.83
N TYR A 27 -6.48 9.95 -16.57
CA TYR A 27 -5.36 9.22 -16.00
C TYR A 27 -5.84 8.53 -14.72
N SER A 28 -5.34 7.32 -14.48
CA SER A 28 -5.65 6.54 -13.30
C SER A 28 -4.37 5.92 -12.75
N ARG A 29 -4.22 5.91 -11.42
CA ARG A 29 -3.21 5.10 -10.74
C ARG A 29 -3.86 3.78 -10.34
N VAL A 30 -3.16 2.68 -10.62
CA VAL A 30 -3.64 1.32 -10.38
C VAL A 30 -2.64 0.60 -9.50
N ILE A 31 -3.10 0.09 -8.36
CA ILE A 31 -2.35 -0.80 -7.48
C ILE A 31 -2.84 -2.22 -7.77
N SER A 32 -1.91 -3.08 -8.19
CA SER A 32 -2.19 -4.49 -8.50
C SER A 32 -1.41 -5.39 -7.55
N PRO A 33 -2.07 -6.12 -6.62
CA PRO A 33 -1.39 -7.09 -5.77
C PRO A 33 -0.67 -8.18 -6.58
N LEU A 34 0.57 -8.49 -6.21
CA LEU A 34 1.41 -9.51 -6.82
C LEU A 34 1.49 -10.74 -5.92
N THR A 35 0.42 -11.53 -5.89
CA THR A 35 0.23 -12.67 -4.97
C THR A 35 1.36 -13.71 -4.93
N LYS A 36 2.13 -13.86 -6.03
CA LYS A 36 3.29 -14.77 -6.08
C LYS A 36 4.53 -14.24 -5.35
N LEU A 37 4.63 -12.92 -5.19
CA LEU A 37 5.71 -12.24 -4.48
C LEU A 37 5.30 -11.88 -3.05
N SER A 38 4.00 -11.83 -2.77
CA SER A 38 3.46 -11.63 -1.42
C SER A 38 3.52 -12.90 -0.57
N LYS A 39 3.57 -12.73 0.75
CA LYS A 39 3.53 -13.78 1.77
C LYS A 39 2.71 -13.31 2.97
N GLY A 40 1.82 -14.16 3.48
CA GLY A 40 1.09 -13.86 4.71
C GLY A 40 0.06 -12.73 4.57
N TRP A 41 -0.05 -11.92 5.62
CA TRP A 41 -0.99 -10.79 5.71
C TRP A 41 -0.53 -9.60 4.87
N GLY A 42 -1.47 -8.96 4.18
CA GLY A 42 -1.22 -7.77 3.39
C GLY A 42 -1.87 -6.52 3.98
N PRO A 43 -1.09 -5.53 4.43
CA PRO A 43 -1.64 -4.34 5.08
C PRO A 43 -2.59 -3.53 4.17
N PHE A 44 -2.33 -3.42 2.86
CA PHE A 44 -3.20 -2.68 1.96
C PHE A 44 -4.51 -3.42 1.68
N GLU A 45 -4.46 -4.73 1.41
CA GLU A 45 -5.67 -5.54 1.24
C GLU A 45 -6.55 -5.57 2.50
N ASP A 46 -5.93 -5.59 3.68
CA ASP A 46 -6.62 -5.49 4.97
C ASP A 46 -7.30 -4.11 5.12
N GLU A 47 -6.57 -3.02 4.85
CA GLU A 47 -7.08 -1.66 4.88
C GLU A 47 -8.28 -1.48 3.92
N VAL A 48 -8.18 -1.98 2.69
CA VAL A 48 -9.29 -1.97 1.73
C VAL A 48 -10.51 -2.71 2.28
N SER A 49 -10.31 -3.80 3.02
CA SER A 49 -11.39 -4.60 3.62
C SER A 49 -12.03 -3.89 4.82
N ASN A 50 -11.27 -3.08 5.55
CA ASN A 50 -11.72 -2.39 6.76
C ASN A 50 -12.35 -1.01 6.48
N VAL A 51 -11.71 -0.19 5.64
CA VAL A 51 -12.10 1.21 5.41
C VAL A 51 -12.58 1.49 3.98
N GLY A 52 -12.33 0.58 3.04
CA GLY A 52 -12.69 0.74 1.62
C GLY A 52 -11.53 1.26 0.76
N VAL A 53 -11.73 1.19 -0.56
CA VAL A 53 -10.66 1.44 -1.55
C VAL A 53 -10.15 2.88 -1.53
N ARG A 54 -11.04 3.86 -1.37
CA ARG A 54 -10.64 5.27 -1.42
C ARG A 54 -9.77 5.62 -0.21
N GLU A 55 -10.26 5.26 0.96
CA GLU A 55 -9.62 5.51 2.25
C GLU A 55 -8.27 4.79 2.33
N ALA A 56 -8.21 3.52 1.90
CA ALA A 56 -6.95 2.77 1.82
C ALA A 56 -5.94 3.37 0.82
N MET A 57 -6.41 3.98 -0.28
CA MET A 57 -5.52 4.69 -1.20
C MET A 57 -5.01 6.01 -0.61
N GLU A 58 -5.82 6.68 0.21
CA GLU A 58 -5.46 7.92 0.90
C GLU A 58 -4.49 7.67 2.07
N SER A 59 -4.48 6.47 2.67
CA SER A 59 -3.52 6.10 3.72
C SER A 59 -2.10 5.84 3.19
N LEU A 60 -1.91 5.70 1.87
CA LEU A 60 -0.59 5.60 1.25
C LEU A 60 0.09 6.96 1.13
N ILE A 61 0.87 7.33 2.15
CA ILE A 61 1.38 8.70 2.32
C ILE A 61 2.33 9.19 1.22
N ASN A 62 2.94 8.29 0.46
CA ASN A 62 3.86 8.62 -0.63
C ASN A 62 3.33 8.27 -2.02
N LEU A 63 2.05 7.91 -2.16
CA LEU A 63 1.47 7.46 -3.44
C LEU A 63 1.67 8.46 -4.59
N SER A 64 1.54 9.77 -4.32
CA SER A 64 1.71 10.81 -5.33
C SER A 64 3.14 10.97 -5.84
N GLU A 65 4.12 10.59 -5.03
CA GLU A 65 5.55 10.74 -5.33
C GLU A 65 6.15 9.49 -5.98
N CYS A 66 5.55 8.32 -5.76
CA CYS A 66 6.01 7.08 -6.34
C CYS A 66 5.82 7.04 -7.86
N ALA A 67 6.87 6.63 -8.58
CA ALA A 67 6.81 6.30 -10.00
C ALA A 67 6.09 4.94 -10.22
N ASP A 68 5.83 4.60 -11.48
CA ASP A 68 5.37 3.25 -11.82
C ASP A 68 6.48 2.24 -11.52
N GLY A 69 6.13 1.13 -10.88
CA GLY A 69 7.12 0.18 -10.37
C GLY A 69 6.52 -0.94 -9.51
N ILE A 70 7.39 -1.74 -8.89
CA ILE A 70 7.01 -2.78 -7.93
C ILE A 70 7.44 -2.33 -6.54
N TYR A 71 6.52 -2.41 -5.59
CA TYR A 71 6.68 -1.91 -4.24
C TYR A 71 6.25 -2.97 -3.23
N LYS A 72 6.91 -2.96 -2.07
CA LYS A 72 6.36 -3.55 -0.85
C LYS A 72 5.51 -2.49 -0.12
N VAL A 73 4.37 -2.91 0.41
CA VAL A 73 3.54 -2.06 1.27
C VAL A 73 3.99 -2.28 2.72
N VAL A 74 4.24 -1.19 3.44
CA VAL A 74 4.63 -1.23 4.86
C VAL A 74 3.75 -0.31 5.69
N THR A 75 3.52 -0.67 6.96
CA THR A 75 2.94 0.24 7.96
C THR A 75 3.99 1.25 8.43
N CYS A 76 3.57 2.47 8.72
CA CYS A 76 4.41 3.52 9.28
C CYS A 76 3.59 4.47 10.16
N ASN A 77 4.27 5.40 10.84
CA ASN A 77 3.64 6.39 11.73
C ASN A 77 2.64 5.79 12.74
N GLU A 78 2.94 4.59 13.26
CA GLU A 78 2.06 3.90 14.20
C GLU A 78 1.77 4.75 15.44
N SER A 79 0.48 4.95 15.72
CA SER A 79 -0.05 5.53 16.95
C SER A 79 -0.43 4.41 17.90
N GLN A 80 -0.12 4.59 19.19
CA GLN A 80 -0.46 3.61 20.23
C GLN A 80 -1.43 4.23 21.21
N ASP A 81 -2.45 3.45 21.58
CA ASP A 81 -3.33 3.79 22.69
C ASP A 81 -2.52 3.88 23.98
N TRP A 82 -2.73 4.98 24.71
CA TRP A 82 -1.92 5.31 25.88
C TRP A 82 -2.25 4.44 27.11
N GLU A 83 -3.44 3.81 27.16
CA GLU A 83 -3.84 2.93 28.26
C GLU A 83 -3.32 1.50 28.07
N THR A 84 -3.37 0.99 26.84
CA THR A 84 -3.13 -0.43 26.53
C THR A 84 -1.82 -0.70 25.80
N GLY A 85 -1.25 0.31 25.13
CA GLY A 85 -0.07 0.17 24.26
C GLY A 85 -0.36 -0.56 22.94
N ILE A 86 -1.63 -0.80 22.62
CA ILE A 86 -2.04 -1.42 21.35
C ILE A 86 -1.96 -0.37 20.24
N VAL A 87 -1.53 -0.77 19.04
CA VAL A 87 -1.55 0.10 17.86
C VAL A 87 -3.01 0.44 17.54
N ASP A 88 -3.32 1.73 17.60
CA ASP A 88 -4.66 2.29 17.38
C ASP A 88 -4.82 2.83 15.96
N ASP A 89 -3.71 3.32 15.37
CA ASP A 89 -3.70 3.88 14.02
C ASP A 89 -2.33 3.70 13.35
N TYR A 90 -2.31 3.67 12.02
CA TYR A 90 -1.08 3.62 11.22
C TYR A 90 -1.32 4.19 9.81
N ASP A 91 -0.25 4.73 9.22
CA ASP A 91 -0.20 5.08 7.80
C ASP A 91 0.39 3.92 6.98
N LEU A 92 0.12 3.90 5.67
CA LEU A 92 0.77 2.99 4.72
C LEU A 92 1.83 3.72 3.89
N MET A 93 2.88 3.00 3.49
CA MET A 93 3.92 3.54 2.62
C MET A 93 4.35 2.50 1.57
N LEU A 94 4.62 2.97 0.35
CA LEU A 94 5.23 2.18 -0.70
C LEU A 94 6.76 2.28 -0.63
N VAL A 95 7.43 1.15 -0.47
CA VAL A 95 8.90 1.07 -0.51
C VAL A 95 9.31 0.21 -1.70
N GLU A 96 10.28 0.64 -2.50
CA GLU A 96 10.70 -0.11 -3.70
C GLU A 96 11.03 -1.57 -3.36
N TYR A 97 10.49 -2.48 -4.17
CA TYR A 97 10.77 -3.90 -4.03
C TYR A 97 12.05 -4.25 -4.77
N VAL A 98 13.10 -4.59 -4.03
CA VAL A 98 14.34 -5.13 -4.55
C VAL A 98 14.35 -6.62 -4.25
N ASP A 99 14.38 -7.44 -5.30
CA ASP A 99 14.44 -8.89 -5.15
C ASP A 99 15.74 -9.27 -4.44
N GLN A 100 15.65 -9.92 -3.29
CA GLN A 100 16.82 -10.42 -2.58
C GLN A 100 17.21 -11.75 -3.23
N THR A 101 18.04 -11.66 -4.28
CA THR A 101 18.69 -12.83 -4.89
C THR A 101 19.81 -13.36 -4.00
#